data_AF-A0A9N9P2E0-F1
#
_entry.id   AF-A0A9N9P2E0-F1
#
_cell.length_a   1.000
_cell.length_b   1.000
_cell.length_c   1.000
_cell.angle_alpha   90.00
_cell.angle_beta   90.00
_cell.angle_gamma   90.00
#
_symmetry.space_group_name_H-M   'P 1'
#
loop_
_entity.id
_entity.type
_entity.pdbx_description
1 polymer ?
#
loop_
_entity_poly.entity_id
_entity_poly.type
_entity_poly.pdbx_seq_one_letter_code
_entity_poly.pdbx_strand_id
1 'polypeptide(L)'
;MASSMKAIQIKNTGGVEVLEHVTIERPKITEPTDVLRKAQIVGISLVPLIIKSDEYVFFGRTGLYKLPLPAVIGREGSGVVEAVGDSVKDIRPGDHVAYMSSSSYAEFTIAHSKHVAKVPNDLDLKLVAASLLQGLTSWIMVTQSYEVKKDDYILIHAAAGGCGLLLVQLVKNCGAHAIGTVSNDEKAKLAISAGAEHVINYSNQNVVEEVMRITDNKGVHAVFDGVGKDTFETSLACARRLGSVISFGNASGAVPPFEILKLAEKNLKLMRPTLFKYIETEEEFKKYTAELFAAIKEGKLNIKIWKTYKLSDVRQAHLDLEGRKTSGKLILQL
;
A
#
# COMPACT_ATOMS: atom_id res chain seq x y z
N MET A 1 -9.64 -33.68 -3.29
CA MET A 1 -9.51 -32.31 -2.74
C MET A 1 -10.90 -31.68 -2.67
N ALA A 2 -11.20 -30.79 -1.71
CA ALA A 2 -12.50 -30.09 -1.66
C ALA A 2 -12.76 -29.35 -2.98
N SER A 3 -13.98 -29.35 -3.51
CA SER A 3 -14.36 -28.68 -4.77
C SER A 3 -14.70 -27.20 -4.59
N SER A 4 -14.92 -26.77 -3.35
CA SER A 4 -15.31 -25.41 -2.98
C SER A 4 -14.35 -24.79 -1.97
N MET A 5 -14.46 -23.47 -1.80
CA MET A 5 -13.68 -22.65 -0.88
C MET A 5 -14.50 -21.51 -0.30
N LYS A 6 -14.06 -20.97 0.84
CA LYS A 6 -14.54 -19.72 1.41
C LYS A 6 -13.87 -18.52 0.75
N ALA A 7 -14.67 -17.49 0.48
CA ALA A 7 -14.21 -16.24 -0.10
C ALA A 7 -15.09 -15.07 0.34
N ILE A 8 -14.57 -13.85 0.19
CA ILE A 8 -15.35 -12.62 0.29
C ILE A 8 -15.69 -12.13 -1.12
N GLN A 9 -16.97 -12.20 -1.45
CA GLN A 9 -17.50 -11.81 -2.75
C GLN A 9 -18.35 -10.55 -2.62
N ILE A 10 -18.40 -9.77 -3.69
CA ILE A 10 -19.33 -8.67 -3.86
C ILE A 10 -20.18 -8.96 -5.10
N LYS A 11 -21.51 -8.80 -4.98
CA LYS A 11 -22.46 -8.95 -6.09
C LYS A 11 -22.90 -7.61 -6.67
N ASN A 12 -22.83 -6.57 -5.84
CA ASN A 12 -23.13 -5.19 -6.17
C ASN A 12 -22.06 -4.30 -5.58
N THR A 13 -22.05 -3.07 -6.03
CA THR A 13 -21.16 -2.05 -5.51
C THR A 13 -21.76 -1.35 -4.30
N GLY A 14 -20.95 -1.00 -3.28
CA GLY A 14 -21.47 -0.35 -2.06
C GLY A 14 -20.52 -0.27 -0.87
N GLY A 15 -21.04 0.25 0.25
CA GLY A 15 -20.38 0.28 1.56
C GLY A 15 -20.29 -1.12 2.16
N VAL A 16 -19.70 -1.27 3.36
CA VAL A 16 -19.26 -2.57 3.96
C VAL A 16 -20.31 -3.68 3.94
N GLU A 17 -21.59 -3.34 3.85
CA GLU A 17 -22.73 -4.25 3.70
C GLU A 17 -22.64 -5.18 2.48
N VAL A 18 -22.00 -4.78 1.38
CA VAL A 18 -21.91 -5.63 0.17
C VAL A 18 -20.87 -6.75 0.26
N LEU A 19 -20.05 -6.79 1.31
CA LEU A 19 -19.08 -7.87 1.52
C LEU A 19 -19.80 -9.11 2.03
N GLU A 20 -19.87 -10.16 1.20
CA GLU A 20 -20.51 -11.42 1.55
C GLU A 20 -19.45 -12.51 1.76
N HIS A 21 -19.49 -13.17 2.92
CA HIS A 21 -18.71 -14.38 3.18
C HIS A 21 -19.46 -15.57 2.58
N VAL A 22 -18.95 -16.09 1.46
CA VAL A 22 -19.63 -17.10 0.63
C VAL A 22 -18.79 -18.35 0.48
N THR A 23 -19.42 -19.42 0.00
CA THR A 23 -18.74 -20.64 -0.47
C THR A 23 -18.88 -20.70 -1.98
N ILE A 24 -17.76 -20.74 -2.70
CA ILE A 24 -17.70 -20.74 -4.16
C ILE A 24 -16.81 -21.88 -4.67
N GLU A 25 -16.87 -22.20 -5.96
CA GLU A 25 -15.97 -23.18 -6.57
C GLU A 25 -14.51 -22.72 -6.45
N ARG A 26 -13.61 -23.68 -6.25
CA ARG A 26 -12.17 -23.39 -6.28
C ARG A 26 -11.70 -23.07 -7.70
N PRO A 27 -10.78 -22.11 -7.84
CA PRO A 27 -10.14 -21.87 -9.13
C PRO A 27 -9.26 -23.06 -9.51
N LYS A 28 -9.14 -23.32 -10.81
CA LYS A 28 -8.30 -24.38 -11.39
C LYS A 28 -7.29 -23.72 -12.31
N ILE A 29 -6.09 -24.29 -12.39
CA ILE A 29 -5.07 -23.83 -13.34
C ILE A 29 -5.66 -23.92 -14.75
N THR A 30 -5.67 -22.79 -15.44
CA THR A 30 -6.11 -22.70 -16.84
C THR A 30 -4.99 -22.26 -17.76
N GLU A 31 -4.01 -21.52 -17.22
CA GLU A 31 -2.89 -20.98 -17.99
C GLU A 31 -1.55 -21.64 -17.59
N PRO A 32 -0.60 -21.80 -18.53
CA PRO A 32 0.73 -22.35 -18.24
C PRO A 32 1.53 -21.51 -17.23
N THR A 33 1.18 -20.24 -17.05
CA THR A 33 1.85 -19.31 -16.12
C THR A 33 1.13 -19.18 -14.78
N ASP A 34 0.04 -19.92 -14.55
CA ASP A 34 -0.72 -19.85 -13.31
C ASP A 34 0.01 -20.46 -12.12
N VAL A 35 -0.16 -19.84 -10.96
CA VAL A 35 0.23 -20.39 -9.66
C VAL A 35 -1.02 -20.43 -8.77
N LEU A 36 -1.49 -21.64 -8.50
CA LEU A 36 -2.56 -21.90 -7.54
C LEU A 36 -1.94 -22.06 -6.15
N ARG A 37 -2.43 -21.27 -5.19
CA ARG A 37 -1.97 -21.34 -3.80
C ARG A 37 -3.14 -21.41 -2.83
N LYS A 38 -2.88 -22.03 -1.69
CA LYS A 38 -3.70 -21.91 -0.49
C LYS A 38 -3.23 -20.70 0.31
N ALA A 39 -4.01 -19.63 0.30
CA ALA A 39 -3.73 -18.43 1.07
C ALA A 39 -3.83 -18.73 2.57
N GLN A 40 -2.88 -18.19 3.34
CA GLN A 40 -2.91 -18.25 4.81
C GLN A 40 -3.20 -16.88 5.40
N ILE A 41 -2.56 -15.85 4.85
CA ILE A 41 -2.68 -14.46 5.31
C ILE A 41 -2.85 -13.55 4.10
N VAL A 42 -3.74 -12.58 4.23
CA VAL A 42 -4.09 -11.64 3.17
C VAL A 42 -4.03 -10.23 3.72
N GLY A 43 -3.33 -9.34 3.03
CA GLY A 43 -3.23 -7.94 3.41
C GLY A 43 -4.49 -7.14 3.03
N ILE A 44 -4.95 -6.30 3.95
CA ILE A 44 -6.00 -5.31 3.67
C ILE A 44 -5.33 -4.02 3.22
N SER A 45 -5.83 -3.41 2.15
CA SER A 45 -5.32 -2.14 1.63
C SER A 45 -6.44 -1.13 1.43
N LEU A 46 -6.10 0.15 1.31
CA LEU A 46 -7.05 1.23 0.99
C LEU A 46 -7.49 1.21 -0.48
N VAL A 47 -6.73 0.55 -1.36
CA VAL A 47 -7.05 0.48 -2.80
C VAL A 47 -8.45 -0.11 -3.04
N PRO A 48 -8.85 -1.25 -2.43
CA PRO A 48 -10.23 -1.76 -2.49
C PRO A 48 -11.35 -0.87 -1.90
N LEU A 49 -11.00 0.17 -1.13
CA LEU A 49 -11.90 0.96 -0.27
C LEU A 49 -12.25 2.35 -0.82
N ILE A 50 -11.29 3.02 -1.46
CA ILE A 50 -11.48 4.42 -1.89
C ILE A 50 -12.22 4.46 -3.22
N ILE A 51 -13.56 4.45 -3.18
CA ILE A 51 -14.32 5.12 -4.23
C ILE A 51 -15.69 5.63 -3.74
N LYS A 52 -15.71 6.89 -3.30
CA LYS A 52 -16.90 7.74 -3.18
C LYS A 52 -16.69 8.90 -4.15
N SER A 53 -17.11 8.76 -5.41
CA SER A 53 -17.42 9.85 -6.35
C SER A 53 -17.40 9.32 -7.78
N ASP A 54 -18.40 9.66 -8.57
CA ASP A 54 -18.68 9.20 -9.93
C ASP A 54 -17.66 9.59 -11.03
N GLU A 55 -16.42 10.01 -10.72
CA GLU A 55 -15.61 10.75 -11.70
C GLU A 55 -14.24 10.18 -12.09
N TYR A 56 -13.52 9.32 -11.35
CA TYR A 56 -12.19 8.84 -11.83
C TYR A 56 -11.79 7.40 -11.42
N VAL A 57 -11.53 6.61 -12.45
CA VAL A 57 -10.75 5.35 -12.59
C VAL A 57 -9.85 4.98 -11.40
N PHE A 58 -10.14 3.88 -10.67
CA PHE A 58 -9.21 2.84 -10.15
C PHE A 58 -9.91 1.83 -9.19
N PHE A 59 -9.32 0.63 -9.06
CA PHE A 59 -9.88 -0.64 -8.58
C PHE A 59 -10.54 -0.64 -7.18
N GLY A 60 -11.85 -0.88 -7.09
CA GLY A 60 -12.53 -1.02 -5.80
C GLY A 60 -14.02 -1.37 -5.87
N ARG A 61 -14.57 -1.67 -4.69
CA ARG A 61 -15.88 -2.30 -4.44
C ARG A 61 -17.11 -1.46 -4.77
N THR A 62 -16.98 -0.18 -5.04
CA THR A 62 -18.11 0.77 -5.18
C THR A 62 -18.39 1.22 -6.62
N GLY A 63 -17.72 0.65 -7.63
CA GLY A 63 -18.27 0.60 -9.00
C GLY A 63 -17.64 1.47 -10.09
N LEU A 64 -16.38 1.89 -9.97
CA LEU A 64 -15.73 2.72 -11.02
C LEU A 64 -15.02 1.94 -12.14
N TYR A 65 -15.05 0.61 -12.10
CA TYR A 65 -14.89 -0.24 -13.28
C TYR A 65 -15.90 -1.37 -13.23
N LYS A 66 -16.25 -1.89 -14.40
CA LYS A 66 -16.87 -3.21 -14.56
C LYS A 66 -15.87 -4.26 -14.10
N LEU A 67 -15.70 -4.40 -12.78
CA LEU A 67 -15.34 -5.69 -12.23
C LEU A 67 -16.52 -6.61 -12.61
N PRO A 68 -16.32 -7.67 -13.40
CA PRO A 68 -17.41 -8.57 -13.73
C PRO A 68 -17.99 -9.09 -12.42
N LEU A 69 -19.20 -8.64 -12.08
CA LEU A 69 -19.87 -9.07 -10.87
C LEU A 69 -20.61 -10.38 -11.17
N PRO A 70 -20.62 -11.33 -10.22
CA PRO A 70 -20.07 -11.23 -8.88
C PRO A 70 -18.54 -11.46 -8.83
N ALA A 71 -17.85 -10.82 -7.88
CA ALA A 71 -16.39 -10.83 -7.85
C ALA A 71 -15.79 -10.96 -6.44
N VAL A 72 -14.66 -11.67 -6.36
CA VAL A 72 -13.84 -11.75 -5.15
C VAL A 72 -12.82 -10.62 -5.16
N ILE A 73 -12.69 -9.89 -4.05
CA ILE A 73 -11.81 -8.73 -3.92
C ILE A 73 -10.45 -9.09 -3.27
N GLY A 74 -9.57 -8.10 -3.10
CA GLY A 74 -8.24 -8.28 -2.53
C GLY A 74 -7.12 -8.11 -3.56
N ARG A 75 -5.90 -7.85 -3.08
CA ARG A 75 -4.73 -7.52 -3.93
C ARG A 75 -3.44 -8.24 -3.60
N GLU A 76 -3.27 -8.69 -2.36
CA GLU A 76 -2.01 -9.26 -1.88
C GLU A 76 -2.26 -10.40 -0.90
N GLY A 77 -1.27 -11.24 -0.70
CA GLY A 77 -1.27 -12.23 0.37
C GLY A 77 -0.02 -13.09 0.37
N SER A 78 -0.03 -14.05 1.27
CA SER A 78 1.00 -15.07 1.41
C SER A 78 0.36 -16.42 1.70
N GLY A 79 1.00 -17.49 1.27
CA GLY A 79 0.51 -18.84 1.52
C GLY A 79 1.43 -19.90 0.96
N VAL A 80 0.85 -21.08 0.73
CA VAL A 80 1.57 -22.26 0.26
C VAL A 80 1.10 -22.62 -1.14
N VAL A 81 2.03 -22.83 -2.05
CA VAL A 81 1.73 -23.26 -3.42
C VAL A 81 1.09 -24.65 -3.40
N GLU A 82 -0.01 -24.80 -4.10
CA GLU A 82 -0.70 -26.08 -4.25
C GLU A 82 -0.41 -26.71 -5.61
N ALA A 83 -0.44 -25.90 -6.67
CA ALA A 83 -0.16 -26.34 -8.03
C ALA A 83 0.39 -25.19 -8.88
N VAL A 84 1.09 -25.53 -9.95
CA VAL A 84 1.66 -24.57 -10.91
C VAL A 84 1.41 -25.03 -12.34
N GLY A 85 1.26 -24.07 -13.26
CA GLY A 85 1.17 -24.34 -14.69
C GLY A 85 2.52 -24.75 -15.29
N ASP A 86 2.50 -25.33 -16.48
CA ASP A 86 3.66 -26.00 -17.11
C ASP A 86 4.86 -25.08 -17.39
N SER A 87 4.62 -23.77 -17.53
CA SER A 87 5.67 -22.78 -17.80
C SER A 87 6.34 -22.27 -16.52
N VAL A 88 5.82 -22.59 -15.33
CA VAL A 88 6.39 -22.14 -14.05
C VAL A 88 7.56 -23.06 -13.65
N LYS A 89 8.78 -22.51 -13.58
CA LYS A 89 10.00 -23.31 -13.31
C LYS A 89 10.57 -23.15 -11.89
N ASP A 90 10.49 -21.94 -11.34
CA ASP A 90 11.15 -21.59 -10.08
C ASP A 90 10.30 -21.84 -8.82
N ILE A 91 9.00 -22.08 -9.01
CA ILE A 91 8.01 -22.25 -7.93
C ILE A 91 7.39 -23.64 -8.05
N ARG A 92 7.24 -24.33 -6.92
CA ARG A 92 6.77 -25.71 -6.84
C ARG A 92 5.71 -25.86 -5.75
N PRO A 93 4.82 -26.86 -5.84
CA PRO A 93 3.93 -27.23 -4.75
C PRO A 93 4.68 -27.39 -3.41
N GLY A 94 4.13 -26.84 -2.35
CA GLY A 94 4.74 -26.81 -1.01
C GLY A 94 5.59 -25.57 -0.71
N ASP A 95 5.99 -24.79 -1.72
CA ASP A 95 6.75 -23.56 -1.50
C ASP A 95 5.90 -22.50 -0.76
N HIS A 96 6.53 -21.81 0.19
CA HIS A 96 5.99 -20.59 0.78
C HIS A 96 6.16 -19.43 -0.19
N VAL A 97 5.08 -18.69 -0.46
CA VAL A 97 5.09 -17.59 -1.44
C VAL A 97 4.32 -16.38 -0.95
N ALA A 98 4.75 -15.21 -1.43
CA ALA A 98 4.03 -13.96 -1.41
C ALA A 98 3.53 -13.67 -2.82
N TYR A 99 2.37 -13.03 -2.94
CA TYR A 99 1.81 -12.76 -4.25
C TYR A 99 1.04 -11.44 -4.30
N MET A 100 1.01 -10.85 -5.49
CA MET A 100 0.06 -9.82 -5.85
C MET A 100 -0.90 -10.35 -6.91
N SER A 101 -2.20 -10.34 -6.60
CA SER A 101 -3.23 -10.76 -7.54
C SER A 101 -4.58 -10.20 -7.11
N SER A 102 -5.49 -10.08 -8.06
CA SER A 102 -6.91 -9.89 -7.74
C SER A 102 -7.45 -11.10 -6.95
N SER A 103 -8.58 -10.90 -6.27
CA SER A 103 -9.31 -11.98 -5.61
C SER A 103 -8.56 -12.66 -4.46
N SER A 104 -7.69 -11.92 -3.76
CA SER A 104 -6.92 -12.47 -2.65
C SER A 104 -7.74 -12.75 -1.40
N TYR A 105 -8.97 -12.22 -1.24
CA TYR A 105 -9.83 -12.50 -0.09
C TYR A 105 -10.54 -13.87 -0.24
N ALA A 106 -9.77 -14.93 -0.45
CA ALA A 106 -10.25 -16.30 -0.64
C ALA A 106 -9.21 -17.31 -0.19
N GLU A 107 -9.64 -18.49 0.27
CA GLU A 107 -8.74 -19.56 0.72
C GLU A 107 -7.82 -20.05 -0.40
N PHE A 108 -8.28 -20.00 -1.66
CA PHE A 108 -7.48 -20.31 -2.83
C PHE A 108 -7.58 -19.19 -3.84
N THR A 109 -6.49 -18.93 -4.54
CA THR A 109 -6.45 -17.91 -5.58
C THR A 109 -5.51 -18.37 -6.69
N ILE A 110 -5.70 -17.86 -7.91
CA ILE A 110 -4.74 -17.95 -9.04
C ILE A 110 -4.04 -16.61 -9.28
N ALA A 111 -2.73 -16.67 -9.51
CA ALA A 111 -1.85 -15.53 -9.70
C ALA A 111 -0.94 -15.88 -10.85
N HIS A 112 -0.69 -14.89 -11.69
CA HIS A 112 0.32 -15.04 -12.71
C HIS A 112 1.69 -15.16 -12.05
N SER A 113 2.49 -16.15 -12.43
CA SER A 113 3.83 -16.46 -11.89
C SER A 113 4.74 -15.23 -11.73
N LYS A 114 4.73 -14.31 -12.69
CA LYS A 114 5.47 -13.03 -12.62
C LYS A 114 5.18 -12.16 -11.39
N HIS A 115 4.03 -12.34 -10.73
CA HIS A 115 3.62 -11.62 -9.51
C HIS A 115 3.62 -12.52 -8.27
N VAL A 116 4.42 -13.59 -8.30
CA VAL A 116 4.63 -14.52 -7.19
C VAL A 116 6.11 -14.59 -6.85
N ALA A 117 6.44 -14.39 -5.58
CA ALA A 117 7.81 -14.44 -5.07
C ALA A 117 7.92 -15.49 -3.97
N LYS A 118 9.00 -16.28 -3.97
CA LYS A 118 9.28 -17.24 -2.90
C LYS A 118 9.60 -16.50 -1.62
N VAL A 119 9.06 -16.99 -0.51
CA VAL A 119 9.33 -16.47 0.82
C VAL A 119 10.36 -17.38 1.48
N PRO A 120 11.49 -16.83 1.99
CA PRO A 120 12.44 -17.59 2.77
C PRO A 120 11.77 -18.27 3.97
N ASN A 121 12.15 -19.51 4.27
CA ASN A 121 11.54 -20.30 5.34
C ASN A 121 11.65 -19.67 6.75
N ASP A 122 12.62 -18.77 6.93
CA ASP A 122 12.88 -18.06 8.18
C ASP A 122 12.11 -16.73 8.31
N LEU A 123 11.26 -16.39 7.33
CA LEU A 123 10.46 -15.17 7.34
C LEU A 123 8.98 -15.49 7.61
N ASP A 124 8.39 -14.80 8.59
CA ASP A 124 6.97 -14.99 8.95
C ASP A 124 6.05 -14.52 7.81
N LEU A 125 5.22 -15.44 7.32
CA LEU A 125 4.22 -15.17 6.28
C LEU A 125 3.25 -14.06 6.67
N LYS A 126 2.94 -13.88 7.96
CA LYS A 126 2.13 -12.74 8.43
C LYS A 126 2.80 -11.41 8.14
N LEU A 127 4.08 -11.28 8.44
CA LEU A 127 4.85 -10.06 8.18
C LEU A 127 4.97 -9.82 6.68
N VAL A 128 5.21 -10.89 5.90
CA VAL A 128 5.30 -10.80 4.44
C VAL A 128 4.00 -10.30 3.83
N ALA A 129 2.86 -10.93 4.11
CA ALA A 129 1.55 -10.48 3.62
C ALA A 129 1.19 -9.07 4.11
N ALA A 130 1.61 -8.69 5.33
CA ALA A 130 1.42 -7.35 5.83
C ALA A 130 2.29 -6.32 5.11
N SER A 131 3.46 -6.73 4.61
CA SER A 131 4.44 -5.82 4.03
C SER A 131 4.28 -5.62 2.53
N LEU A 132 3.81 -6.61 1.76
CA LEU A 132 4.05 -6.68 0.32
C LEU A 132 3.66 -5.40 -0.45
N LEU A 133 2.37 -5.04 -0.50
CA LEU A 133 1.88 -3.89 -1.25
C LEU A 133 2.44 -2.57 -0.69
N GLN A 134 2.33 -2.37 0.63
CA GLN A 134 2.71 -1.09 1.26
C GLN A 134 4.23 -0.89 1.31
N GLY A 135 4.98 -1.97 1.46
CA GLY A 135 6.43 -2.02 1.49
C GLY A 135 7.00 -1.78 0.11
N LEU A 136 6.54 -2.50 -0.92
CA LEU A 136 6.96 -2.24 -2.30
C LEU A 136 6.60 -0.82 -2.74
N THR A 137 5.40 -0.34 -2.40
CA THR A 137 4.99 1.05 -2.69
C THR A 137 5.96 2.03 -2.04
N SER A 138 6.22 1.90 -0.74
CA SER A 138 7.09 2.82 0.00
C SER A 138 8.54 2.75 -0.49
N TRP A 139 9.03 1.54 -0.81
CA TRP A 139 10.35 1.33 -1.37
C TRP A 139 10.53 2.05 -2.71
N ILE A 140 9.58 1.89 -3.63
CA ILE A 140 9.60 2.55 -4.93
C ILE A 140 9.46 4.07 -4.79
N MET A 141 8.68 4.56 -3.82
CA MET A 141 8.57 6.00 -3.59
C MET A 141 9.94 6.63 -3.29
N VAL A 142 10.73 5.99 -2.41
CA VAL A 142 12.04 6.52 -1.97
C VAL A 142 13.20 6.19 -2.90
N THR A 143 13.05 5.18 -3.78
CA THR A 143 14.15 4.75 -4.67
C THR A 143 13.93 5.15 -6.13
N GLN A 144 12.68 5.26 -6.59
CA GLN A 144 12.36 5.48 -8.01
C GLN A 144 11.51 6.73 -8.26
N SER A 145 10.47 6.98 -7.46
CA SER A 145 9.59 8.14 -7.68
C SER A 145 10.28 9.46 -7.29
N TYR A 146 11.00 9.44 -6.17
CA TYR A 146 11.99 10.44 -5.82
C TYR A 146 13.15 9.72 -5.13
N GLU A 147 14.33 9.75 -5.74
CA GLU A 147 15.55 9.19 -5.16
C GLU A 147 15.93 10.02 -3.92
N VAL A 148 15.55 9.55 -2.74
CA VAL A 148 15.81 10.24 -1.47
C VAL A 148 17.30 10.23 -1.17
N LYS A 149 17.86 11.41 -0.92
CA LYS A 149 19.28 11.60 -0.63
C LYS A 149 19.47 11.95 0.83
N LYS A 150 20.67 11.66 1.33
CA LYS A 150 21.12 12.12 2.64
C LYS A 150 20.90 13.64 2.76
N ASP A 151 20.44 14.07 3.94
CA ASP A 151 20.17 15.46 4.31
C ASP A 151 18.98 16.10 3.53
N ASP A 152 18.23 15.34 2.72
CA ASP A 152 16.95 15.82 2.17
C ASP A 152 15.91 16.00 3.28
N TYR A 153 15.14 17.08 3.22
CA TYR A 153 13.90 17.21 4.00
C TYR A 153 12.72 16.62 3.22
N ILE A 154 12.00 15.67 3.81
CA ILE A 154 10.89 14.96 3.17
C ILE A 154 9.62 15.11 4.01
N LEU A 155 8.57 15.69 3.42
CA LEU A 155 7.24 15.74 4.04
C LEU A 155 6.47 14.45 3.73
N ILE A 156 5.93 13.80 4.75
CA ILE A 156 5.16 12.55 4.63
C ILE A 156 3.77 12.80 5.23
N HIS A 157 2.75 12.83 4.38
CA HIS A 157 1.37 12.91 4.86
C HIS A 157 0.87 11.56 5.37
N ALA A 158 0.02 11.60 6.40
CA ALA A 158 -0.51 10.40 7.08
C ALA A 158 0.61 9.47 7.60
N ALA A 159 1.61 10.05 8.27
CA ALA A 159 2.85 9.38 8.67
C ALA A 159 2.67 8.17 9.61
N ALA A 160 1.53 8.05 10.29
CA ALA A 160 1.20 6.89 11.14
C ALA A 160 0.36 5.81 10.43
N GLY A 161 0.05 5.99 9.15
CA GLY A 161 -0.65 5.01 8.32
C GLY A 161 0.25 3.85 7.87
N GLY A 162 -0.32 2.90 7.13
CA GLY A 162 0.40 1.72 6.63
C GLY A 162 1.68 2.06 5.85
N CYS A 163 1.56 2.79 4.73
CA CYS A 163 2.73 3.27 3.99
C CYS A 163 3.50 4.36 4.74
N GLY A 164 2.81 5.24 5.48
CA GLY A 164 3.44 6.35 6.20
C GLY A 164 4.54 5.89 7.16
N LEU A 165 4.27 4.86 7.96
CA LEU A 165 5.26 4.33 8.91
C LEU A 165 6.47 3.71 8.20
N LEU A 166 6.29 3.14 7.01
CA LEU A 166 7.38 2.56 6.22
C LEU A 166 8.19 3.65 5.52
N LEU A 167 7.53 4.67 4.96
CA LEU A 167 8.19 5.83 4.36
C LEU A 167 9.06 6.56 5.40
N VAL A 168 8.57 6.77 6.62
CA VAL A 168 9.34 7.40 7.69
C VAL A 168 10.63 6.62 7.98
N GLN A 169 10.52 5.29 8.13
CA GLN A 169 11.69 4.42 8.36
C GLN A 169 12.67 4.46 7.19
N LEU A 170 12.17 4.38 5.95
CA LEU A 170 13.01 4.39 4.75
C LEU A 170 13.73 5.72 4.55
N VAL A 171 13.03 6.85 4.73
CA VAL A 171 13.63 8.19 4.67
C VAL A 171 14.74 8.33 5.71
N LYS A 172 14.49 7.90 6.96
CA LYS A 172 15.52 7.86 8.00
C LYS A 172 16.72 6.98 7.61
N ASN A 173 16.46 5.80 7.04
CA ASN A 173 17.52 4.88 6.59
C ASN A 173 18.38 5.47 5.46
N CYS A 174 17.83 6.38 4.64
CA CYS A 174 18.57 7.14 3.64
C CYS A 174 19.42 8.29 4.24
N GLY A 175 19.31 8.55 5.55
CA GLY A 175 19.95 9.69 6.22
C GLY A 175 19.28 11.03 5.91
N ALA A 176 17.99 11.01 5.53
CA ALA A 176 17.17 12.19 5.28
C ALA A 176 16.32 12.56 6.51
N HIS A 177 15.83 13.80 6.54
CA HIS A 177 15.01 14.37 7.59
C HIS A 177 13.52 14.14 7.30
N ALA A 178 12.89 13.21 8.02
CA ALA A 178 11.47 12.92 7.87
C ALA A 178 10.60 13.90 8.68
N ILE A 179 9.72 14.63 8.00
CA ILE A 179 8.67 15.47 8.59
C ILE A 179 7.32 14.76 8.38
N GLY A 180 6.71 14.24 9.44
CA GLY A 180 5.44 13.51 9.36
C GLY A 180 4.23 14.34 9.73
N THR A 181 3.13 14.29 8.96
CA THR A 181 1.84 14.86 9.41
C THR A 181 0.91 13.78 9.98
N VAL A 182 0.24 14.11 11.08
CA VAL A 182 -0.64 13.20 11.83
C VAL A 182 -1.89 13.92 12.36
N SER A 183 -2.91 13.14 12.71
CA SER A 183 -4.22 13.65 13.16
C SER A 183 -4.39 13.76 14.68
N ASN A 184 -3.43 13.25 15.45
CA ASN A 184 -3.47 13.25 16.91
C ASN A 184 -2.11 12.84 17.50
N ASP A 185 -1.96 13.02 18.81
CA ASP A 185 -0.69 12.79 19.53
C ASP A 185 -0.32 11.31 19.66
N GLU A 186 -1.30 10.40 19.67
CA GLU A 186 -1.03 8.95 19.66
C GLU A 186 -0.33 8.54 18.36
N LYS A 187 -0.81 9.04 17.22
CA LYS A 187 -0.18 8.87 15.92
C LYS A 187 1.15 9.60 15.84
N ALA A 188 1.31 10.75 16.51
CA ALA A 188 2.59 11.44 16.59
C ALA A 188 3.68 10.57 17.23
N LYS A 189 3.36 9.94 18.37
CA LYS A 189 4.26 9.01 19.05
C LYS A 189 4.67 7.84 18.14
N LEU A 190 3.74 7.33 17.33
CA LEU A 190 4.04 6.27 16.37
C LEU A 190 4.97 6.72 15.25
N ALA A 191 4.74 7.90 14.66
CA ALA A 191 5.62 8.46 13.64
C ALA A 191 7.03 8.72 14.19
N ILE A 192 7.15 9.29 15.40
CA ILE A 192 8.44 9.49 16.09
C ILE A 192 9.14 8.16 16.32
N SER A 193 8.42 7.15 16.82
CA SER A 193 8.98 5.81 17.07
C SER A 193 9.45 5.13 15.77
N ALA A 194 8.81 5.44 14.63
CA ALA A 194 9.24 4.97 13.31
C ALA A 194 10.47 5.73 12.78
N GLY A 195 10.83 6.87 13.37
CA GLY A 195 12.01 7.64 12.99
C GLY A 195 11.72 9.02 12.41
N ALA A 196 10.50 9.56 12.55
CA ALA A 196 10.22 10.93 12.15
C ALA A 196 11.02 11.89 13.03
N GLU A 197 11.81 12.77 12.39
CA GLU A 197 12.59 13.79 13.09
C GLU A 197 11.69 14.92 13.57
N HIS A 198 10.69 15.26 12.75
CA HIS A 198 9.66 16.23 13.10
C HIS A 198 8.27 15.65 12.84
N VAL A 199 7.32 16.02 13.70
CA VAL A 199 5.91 15.66 13.52
C VAL A 199 5.04 16.90 13.67
N ILE A 200 4.09 17.04 12.75
CA ILE A 200 3.10 18.12 12.74
C ILE A 200 1.72 17.50 12.96
N ASN A 201 1.07 17.87 14.05
CA ASN A 201 -0.33 17.50 14.31
C ASN A 201 -1.25 18.50 13.60
N TYR A 202 -1.76 18.13 12.43
CA TYR A 202 -2.54 19.03 11.59
C TYR A 202 -3.93 19.37 12.17
N SER A 203 -4.32 18.77 13.29
CA SER A 203 -5.55 19.13 14.00
C SER A 203 -5.42 20.40 14.83
N ASN A 204 -4.20 20.85 15.13
CA ASN A 204 -3.95 22.07 15.91
C ASN A 204 -2.77 22.92 15.40
N GLN A 205 -2.02 22.46 14.40
CA GLN A 205 -0.93 23.20 13.77
C GLN A 205 -1.18 23.43 12.27
N ASN A 206 -0.71 24.57 11.76
CA ASN A 206 -0.64 24.82 10.33
C ASN A 206 0.57 24.09 9.72
N VAL A 207 0.32 23.19 8.78
CA VAL A 207 1.38 22.37 8.16
C VAL A 207 2.39 23.22 7.38
N VAL A 208 1.93 24.23 6.64
CA VAL A 208 2.83 25.07 5.83
C VAL A 208 3.75 25.88 6.72
N GLU A 209 3.20 26.53 7.74
CA GLU A 209 3.98 27.35 8.69
C GLU A 209 5.03 26.51 9.42
N GLU A 210 4.67 25.33 9.91
CA GLU A 210 5.60 24.44 10.59
C GLU A 210 6.68 23.90 9.66
N VAL A 211 6.34 23.50 8.42
CA VAL A 211 7.34 23.06 7.44
C VAL A 211 8.32 24.19 7.15
N MET A 212 7.83 25.40 6.93
CA MET A 212 8.68 26.55 6.66
C MET A 212 9.59 26.87 7.85
N ARG A 213 9.07 26.79 9.08
CA ARG A 213 9.86 26.95 10.31
C ARG A 213 10.95 25.88 10.44
N ILE A 214 10.64 24.63 10.16
CA ILE A 214 11.59 23.50 10.25
C ILE A 214 12.68 23.60 9.18
N THR A 215 12.36 24.15 8.01
CA THR A 215 13.24 24.16 6.83
C THR A 215 13.87 25.53 6.55
N ASP A 216 13.88 26.44 7.51
CA ASP A 216 14.39 27.82 7.37
C ASP A 216 13.80 28.56 6.16
N ASN A 217 12.49 28.49 5.97
CA ASN A 217 11.72 29.03 4.84
C ASN A 217 12.13 28.48 3.45
N LYS A 218 12.89 27.38 3.38
CA LYS A 218 13.28 26.78 2.10
C LYS A 218 12.21 25.85 1.53
N GLY A 219 11.41 25.21 2.39
CA GLY A 219 10.50 24.12 2.03
C GLY A 219 11.21 22.77 1.91
N VAL A 220 10.43 21.71 1.68
CA VAL A 220 10.93 20.32 1.59
C VAL A 220 11.41 19.95 0.20
N HIS A 221 12.37 19.04 0.12
CA HIS A 221 12.94 18.54 -1.13
C HIS A 221 11.91 17.71 -1.91
N ALA A 222 11.16 16.86 -1.19
CA ALA A 222 10.03 16.15 -1.73
C ALA A 222 8.88 16.02 -0.73
N VAL A 223 7.68 15.84 -1.28
CA VAL A 223 6.46 15.50 -0.54
C VAL A 223 5.97 14.12 -1.00
N PHE A 224 5.75 13.20 -0.05
CA PHE A 224 5.02 11.96 -0.27
C PHE A 224 3.58 12.12 0.23
N ASP A 225 2.64 12.29 -0.71
CA ASP A 225 1.24 12.56 -0.44
C ASP A 225 0.33 11.36 -0.80
N GLY A 226 -0.08 10.63 0.23
CA GLY A 226 -1.06 9.54 0.14
C GLY A 226 -2.51 9.96 0.40
N VAL A 227 -2.75 11.24 0.73
CA VAL A 227 -4.06 11.76 1.16
C VAL A 227 -4.84 12.34 -0.02
N GLY A 228 -4.21 13.14 -0.86
CA GLY A 228 -4.82 13.64 -2.10
C GLY A 228 -5.58 14.95 -1.91
N LYS A 229 -6.89 14.94 -2.16
CA LYS A 229 -7.73 16.15 -2.27
C LYS A 229 -7.48 17.21 -1.19
N ASP A 230 -7.38 16.80 0.07
CA ASP A 230 -7.37 17.72 1.22
C ASP A 230 -5.97 18.29 1.49
N THR A 231 -4.92 17.70 0.93
CA THR A 231 -3.51 18.06 1.20
C THR A 231 -2.79 18.57 -0.03
N PHE A 232 -3.37 18.48 -1.23
CA PHE A 232 -2.67 18.77 -2.47
C PHE A 232 -2.09 20.19 -2.55
N GLU A 233 -2.88 21.22 -2.22
CA GLU A 233 -2.38 22.61 -2.22
C GLU A 233 -1.34 22.83 -1.11
N THR A 234 -1.51 22.21 0.06
CA THR A 234 -0.50 22.20 1.13
C THR A 234 0.82 21.57 0.67
N SER A 235 0.75 20.45 -0.05
CA SER A 235 1.90 19.76 -0.62
C SER A 235 2.64 20.67 -1.61
N LEU A 236 1.92 21.35 -2.52
CA LEU A 236 2.51 22.32 -3.43
C LEU A 236 3.17 23.48 -2.67
N ALA A 237 2.51 24.02 -1.63
CA ALA A 237 3.02 25.13 -0.82
C ALA A 237 4.29 24.75 -0.03
N CYS A 238 4.33 23.53 0.55
CA CYS A 238 5.45 23.04 1.35
C CYS A 238 6.69 22.69 0.52
N ALA A 239 6.52 22.32 -0.75
CA ALA A 239 7.64 21.95 -1.62
C ALA A 239 8.57 23.15 -1.88
N ARG A 240 9.89 22.93 -1.81
CA ARG A 240 10.89 23.95 -2.14
C ARG A 240 10.93 24.28 -3.63
N ARG A 241 11.67 25.34 -3.99
CA ARG A 241 12.07 25.59 -5.39
C ARG A 241 12.81 24.38 -5.98
N LEU A 242 12.38 23.89 -7.14
CA LEU A 242 12.83 22.65 -7.80
C LEU A 242 12.45 21.36 -7.04
N GLY A 243 11.54 21.43 -6.07
CA GLY A 243 11.07 20.30 -5.29
C GLY A 243 10.15 19.36 -6.08
N SER A 244 9.92 18.18 -5.50
CA SER A 244 9.05 17.15 -6.09
C SER A 244 7.83 16.89 -5.21
N VAL A 245 6.64 16.81 -5.81
CA VAL A 245 5.42 16.37 -5.14
C VAL A 245 5.02 15.03 -5.73
N ILE A 246 5.02 14.00 -4.90
CA ILE A 246 4.70 12.62 -5.27
C ILE A 246 3.31 12.31 -4.69
N SER A 247 2.28 12.51 -5.51
CA SER A 247 0.89 12.22 -5.15
C SER A 247 0.57 10.77 -5.49
N PHE A 248 0.53 9.88 -4.50
CA PHE A 248 0.40 8.43 -4.73
C PHE A 248 -0.87 7.82 -4.15
N GLY A 249 -1.68 8.60 -3.41
CA GLY A 249 -2.92 8.14 -2.80
C GLY A 249 -4.07 9.14 -2.92
N ASN A 250 -5.26 8.72 -2.50
CA ASN A 250 -6.51 9.48 -2.54
C ASN A 250 -7.31 9.28 -1.24
N ALA A 251 -6.66 9.14 -0.07
CA ALA A 251 -7.38 8.80 1.17
C ALA A 251 -8.48 9.81 1.57
N SER A 252 -8.43 11.06 1.08
CA SER A 252 -9.53 12.03 1.21
C SER A 252 -10.32 12.28 -0.07
N GLY A 253 -10.00 11.56 -1.15
CA GLY A 253 -10.56 11.76 -2.48
C GLY A 253 -9.50 12.12 -3.52
N ALA A 254 -9.90 12.05 -4.79
CA ALA A 254 -9.04 12.43 -5.90
C ALA A 254 -8.77 13.94 -5.89
N VAL A 255 -7.53 14.31 -6.22
CA VAL A 255 -7.18 15.70 -6.50
C VAL A 255 -8.01 16.16 -7.71
N PRO A 256 -8.77 17.27 -7.61
CA PRO A 256 -9.54 17.79 -8.73
C PRO A 256 -8.62 18.31 -9.84
N PRO A 257 -9.13 18.51 -11.06
CA PRO A 257 -8.38 19.18 -12.12
C PRO A 257 -7.78 20.52 -11.63
N PHE A 258 -6.52 20.77 -11.94
CA PHE A 258 -5.81 21.98 -11.54
C PHE A 258 -4.97 22.53 -12.70
N GLU A 259 -4.66 23.82 -12.66
CA GLU A 259 -3.86 24.48 -13.68
C GLU A 259 -2.37 24.15 -13.54
N ILE A 260 -1.78 23.52 -14.56
CA ILE A 260 -0.36 23.11 -14.56
C ILE A 260 0.57 24.31 -14.38
N LEU A 261 0.15 25.52 -14.79
CA LEU A 261 0.92 26.75 -14.60
C LEU A 261 1.23 27.06 -13.12
N LYS A 262 0.44 26.54 -12.16
CA LYS A 262 0.78 26.63 -10.73
C LYS A 262 2.14 26.03 -10.39
N LEU A 263 2.60 25.03 -11.15
CA LEU A 263 3.91 24.39 -10.91
C LEU A 263 5.09 25.32 -11.26
N ALA A 264 4.87 26.31 -12.13
CA ALA A 264 5.93 27.20 -12.63
C ALA A 264 6.49 28.14 -11.57
N GLU A 265 5.70 28.51 -10.55
CA GLU A 265 6.12 29.43 -9.48
C GLU A 265 7.42 28.97 -8.78
N LYS A 266 7.57 27.65 -8.60
CA LYS A 266 8.72 27.02 -7.96
C LYS A 266 9.44 26.02 -8.85
N ASN A 267 9.07 25.92 -10.14
CA ASN A 267 9.54 24.86 -11.05
C ASN A 267 9.39 23.46 -10.43
N LEU A 268 8.20 23.19 -9.89
CA LEU A 268 7.90 21.94 -9.21
C LEU A 268 7.79 20.77 -10.19
N LYS A 269 8.18 19.60 -9.74
CA LYS A 269 7.92 18.33 -10.41
C LYS A 269 6.73 17.67 -9.73
N LEU A 270 5.70 17.30 -10.48
CA LEU A 270 4.57 16.53 -9.97
C LEU A 270 4.60 15.13 -10.57
N MET A 271 4.49 14.10 -9.73
CA MET A 271 4.40 12.72 -10.16
C MET A 271 3.20 12.01 -9.52
N ARG A 272 2.51 11.22 -10.34
CA ARG A 272 1.42 10.33 -9.92
C ARG A 272 1.82 8.85 -10.16
N PRO A 273 2.61 8.23 -9.27
CA PRO A 273 3.07 6.86 -9.51
C PRO A 273 2.00 5.82 -9.20
N THR A 274 2.14 4.65 -9.81
CA THR A 274 1.41 3.42 -9.45
C THR A 274 2.39 2.27 -9.34
N LEU A 275 2.30 1.50 -8.24
CA LEU A 275 3.21 0.38 -7.99
C LEU A 275 3.27 -0.59 -9.19
N PHE A 276 2.12 -0.92 -9.76
CA PHE A 276 2.03 -1.94 -10.83
C PHE A 276 2.83 -1.61 -12.09
N LYS A 277 3.18 -0.34 -12.31
CA LYS A 277 4.04 0.07 -13.43
C LYS A 277 5.54 -0.01 -13.14
N TYR A 278 5.91 -0.24 -11.89
CA TYR A 278 7.28 -0.54 -11.48
C TYR A 278 7.52 -2.03 -11.25
N ILE A 279 6.47 -2.86 -11.25
CA ILE A 279 6.54 -4.32 -11.09
C ILE A 279 5.78 -5.01 -12.23
N GLU A 280 5.94 -4.51 -13.46
CA GLU A 280 5.21 -4.99 -14.63
C GLU A 280 5.78 -6.34 -15.11
N THR A 281 7.09 -6.50 -14.97
CA THR A 281 7.86 -7.70 -15.33
C THR A 281 8.14 -8.59 -14.11
N GLU A 282 8.45 -9.85 -14.37
CA GLU A 282 8.85 -10.82 -13.33
C GLU A 282 10.17 -10.41 -12.65
N GLU A 283 11.13 -9.90 -13.42
CA GLU A 283 12.43 -9.45 -12.92
C GLU A 283 12.28 -8.29 -11.92
N GLU A 284 11.49 -7.28 -12.28
CA GLU A 284 11.20 -6.15 -11.39
C GLU A 284 10.51 -6.60 -10.10
N PHE A 285 9.47 -7.43 -10.21
CA PHE A 285 8.75 -7.92 -9.04
C PHE A 285 9.66 -8.74 -8.12
N LYS A 286 10.45 -9.67 -8.67
CA LYS A 286 11.41 -10.48 -7.90
C LYS A 286 12.50 -9.61 -7.26
N LYS A 287 13.04 -8.62 -7.98
CA LYS A 287 14.05 -7.70 -7.47
C LYS A 287 13.54 -6.94 -6.24
N TYR A 288 12.42 -6.22 -6.37
CA TYR A 288 11.94 -5.37 -5.28
C TYR A 288 11.38 -6.19 -4.10
N THR A 289 10.82 -7.37 -4.34
CA THR A 289 10.41 -8.27 -3.25
C THR A 289 11.60 -8.84 -2.49
N ALA A 290 12.68 -9.21 -3.18
CA ALA A 290 13.92 -9.65 -2.54
C ALA A 290 14.53 -8.55 -1.67
N GLU A 291 14.62 -7.31 -2.18
CA GLU A 291 15.10 -6.14 -1.43
C GLU A 291 14.22 -5.87 -0.18
N LEU A 292 12.89 -5.92 -0.33
CA LEU A 292 11.96 -5.77 0.78
C LEU A 292 12.14 -6.85 1.85
N PHE A 293 12.23 -8.12 1.45
CA PHE A 293 12.39 -9.23 2.39
C PHE A 293 13.73 -9.17 3.12
N ALA A 294 14.80 -8.78 2.43
CA ALA A 294 16.09 -8.54 3.06
C ALA A 294 16.00 -7.42 4.12
N ALA A 295 15.37 -6.29 3.79
CA ALA A 295 15.20 -5.18 4.73
C ALA A 295 14.39 -5.56 5.98
N ILE A 296 13.33 -6.39 5.83
CA ILE A 296 12.55 -6.89 6.96
C ILE A 296 13.40 -7.86 7.80
N LYS A 297 14.08 -8.80 7.16
CA LYS A 297 14.91 -9.80 7.84
C LYS A 297 16.06 -9.18 8.63
N GLU A 298 16.70 -8.15 8.08
CA GLU A 298 17.79 -7.41 8.73
C GLU A 298 17.30 -6.44 9.81
N GLY A 299 15.99 -6.34 10.05
CA GLY A 299 15.40 -5.41 11.02
C GLY A 299 15.48 -3.94 10.60
N LYS A 300 15.88 -3.65 9.35
CA LYS A 300 15.92 -2.29 8.79
C LYS A 300 14.53 -1.74 8.51
N LEU A 301 13.54 -2.61 8.34
CA LEU A 301 12.14 -2.23 8.13
C LEU A 301 11.23 -3.03 9.06
N ASN A 302 10.64 -2.35 10.04
CA ASN A 302 9.70 -2.93 10.98
C ASN A 302 8.25 -2.79 10.47
N ILE A 303 7.56 -3.92 10.34
CA ILE A 303 6.19 -3.99 9.82
C ILE A 303 5.21 -4.04 10.99
N LYS A 304 4.54 -2.92 11.25
CA LYS A 304 3.50 -2.86 12.29
C LYS A 304 2.20 -3.48 11.79
N ILE A 305 1.84 -4.63 12.32
CA ILE A 305 0.49 -5.19 12.21
C ILE A 305 -0.36 -4.59 13.33
N TRP A 306 -1.41 -3.86 12.95
CA TRP A 306 -2.35 -3.27 13.91
C TRP A 306 -3.28 -4.33 14.50
N LYS A 307 -3.88 -5.16 13.64
CA LYS A 307 -4.79 -6.24 14.05
C LYS A 307 -4.91 -7.31 12.98
N THR A 308 -5.11 -8.54 13.45
CA THR A 308 -5.46 -9.70 12.61
C THR A 308 -6.95 -10.00 12.78
N TYR A 309 -7.64 -10.18 11.67
CA TYR A 309 -9.07 -10.52 11.62
C TYR A 309 -9.24 -11.90 10.97
N LYS A 310 -10.30 -12.63 11.31
CA LYS A 310 -10.69 -13.79 10.50
C LYS A 310 -11.26 -13.31 9.17
N LEU A 311 -11.19 -14.13 8.13
CA LEU A 311 -11.83 -13.82 6.83
C LEU A 311 -13.32 -13.43 6.99
N SER A 312 -14.05 -14.11 7.89
CA SER A 312 -15.45 -13.81 8.20
C SER A 312 -15.71 -12.41 8.76
N ASP A 313 -14.69 -11.80 9.37
CA ASP A 313 -14.79 -10.51 10.07
C ASP A 313 -14.39 -9.33 9.17
N VAL A 314 -14.28 -9.56 7.86
CA VAL A 314 -13.83 -8.59 6.85
C VAL A 314 -14.59 -7.26 6.91
N ARG A 315 -15.88 -7.28 7.26
CA ARG A 315 -16.70 -6.07 7.40
C ARG A 315 -16.17 -5.16 8.49
N GLN A 316 -15.84 -5.73 9.65
CA GLN A 316 -15.27 -4.98 10.77
C GLN A 316 -13.88 -4.44 10.41
N ALA A 317 -13.07 -5.27 9.73
CA ALA A 317 -11.74 -4.84 9.30
C ALA A 317 -11.78 -3.64 8.34
N HIS A 318 -12.75 -3.63 7.42
CA HIS A 318 -12.98 -2.49 6.52
C HIS A 318 -13.53 -1.26 7.27
N LEU A 319 -14.48 -1.43 8.20
CA LEU A 319 -14.99 -0.33 9.04
C LEU A 319 -13.88 0.34 9.85
N ASP A 320 -13.00 -0.46 10.48
CA ASP A 320 -11.90 0.06 11.28
C ASP A 320 -10.92 0.87 10.41
N LEU A 321 -10.61 0.36 9.21
CA LEU A 321 -9.75 1.05 8.25
C LEU A 321 -10.37 2.35 7.72
N GLU A 322 -11.66 2.34 7.34
CA GLU A 322 -12.40 3.53 6.89
C GLU A 322 -12.52 4.59 8.00
N GLY A 323 -12.65 4.16 9.26
CA GLY A 323 -12.79 5.04 10.42
C GLY A 323 -11.54 5.81 10.82
N ARG A 324 -10.41 5.66 10.11
CA ARG A 324 -9.11 6.33 10.40
C ARG A 324 -8.55 6.07 11.83
N LYS A 325 -9.02 5.02 12.50
CA LYS A 325 -8.60 4.62 13.87
C LYS A 325 -7.40 3.67 13.89
N THR A 326 -6.91 3.26 12.73
CA THR A 326 -5.88 2.24 12.59
C THR A 326 -4.49 2.88 12.51
N SER A 327 -3.45 2.11 12.86
CA SER A 327 -2.06 2.54 12.69
C SER A 327 -1.18 1.35 12.36
N GLY A 328 -0.65 1.32 11.14
CA GLY A 328 -0.04 0.13 10.54
C GLY A 328 -1.05 -0.67 9.70
N LYS A 329 -0.75 -1.95 9.51
CA LYS A 329 -1.46 -2.84 8.58
C LYS A 329 -2.55 -3.65 9.26
N LEU A 330 -3.66 -3.88 8.55
CA LEU A 330 -4.66 -4.88 8.91
C LEU A 330 -4.47 -6.10 8.02
N ILE A 331 -4.61 -7.28 8.59
CA ILE A 331 -4.51 -8.55 7.86
C ILE A 331 -5.72 -9.44 8.13
N LEU A 332 -6.08 -10.24 7.14
CA LEU A 332 -7.06 -11.32 7.24
C LEU A 332 -6.31 -12.64 7.36
N GLN A 333 -6.70 -13.46 8.32
CA GLN A 333 -6.28 -14.85 8.45
C GLN A 333 -7.39 -15.77 7.93
N LEU A 334 -6.99 -16.74 7.13
CA LEU A 334 -7.87 -17.69 6.45
C LEU A 334 -7.87 -19.05 7.15
#